data_AF-A0A918Q1I0-F1
#
_entry.id   AF-A0A918Q1I0-F1
#
_cell.length_a   1.000
_cell.length_b   1.000
_cell.length_c   1.000
_cell.angle_alpha   90.00
_cell.angle_beta   90.00
_cell.angle_gamma   90.00
#
_symmetry.space_group_name_H-M   'P 1'
#
loop_
_entity.id
_entity.type
_entity.pdbx_description
1 polymer ?
#
loop_
_entity_poly.entity_id
_entity_poly.type
_entity_poly.pdbx_seq_one_letter_code
_entity_poly.pdbx_strand_id
1 'polypeptide(L)'
;MPIRFELDRRKFGVLHFALSGERAAEGYKAVKRDEFDAALQSALKVNLETRRERLFGPKVTRFTFQGEPVTVRVAANGDVQLELGDLDDDVRETIIEKLRHSLEFMNI
;
A
#
# COMPACT_ATOMS: atom_id res chain seq x y z
N MET A 1 -14.34 -5.98 -0.26
CA MET A 1 -14.25 -4.74 -1.06
C MET A 1 -12.78 -4.40 -1.24
N PRO A 2 -12.28 -4.14 -2.47
CA PRO A 2 -10.90 -3.71 -2.66
C PRO A 2 -10.70 -2.34 -2.01
N ILE A 3 -9.65 -2.20 -1.20
CA ILE A 3 -9.27 -0.90 -0.61
C ILE A 3 -8.79 -0.01 -1.77
N ARG A 4 -9.52 1.07 -2.06
CA ARG A 4 -9.17 2.07 -3.08
C ARG A 4 -8.68 3.34 -2.39
N PHE A 5 -7.52 3.81 -2.82
CA PHE A 5 -6.87 5.04 -2.37
C PHE A 5 -7.12 6.14 -3.43
N GLU A 6 -6.80 7.43 -3.22
CA GLU A 6 -6.87 8.47 -4.28
C GLU A 6 -5.51 9.26 -4.34
N LEU A 7 -5.11 9.95 -5.41
CA LEU A 7 -3.95 10.87 -5.38
C LEU A 7 -4.14 12.10 -6.27
N ASP A 8 -3.50 13.18 -5.86
CA ASP A 8 -3.40 14.43 -6.59
C ASP A 8 -2.05 14.51 -7.33
N ARG A 9 -2.13 14.44 -8.67
CA ARG A 9 -0.99 14.50 -9.61
C ARG A 9 -0.13 15.77 -9.49
N ARG A 10 -0.52 16.77 -8.69
CA ARG A 10 0.22 18.02 -8.50
C ARG A 10 1.26 17.98 -7.38
N LYS A 11 1.31 16.91 -6.58
CA LYS A 11 2.27 16.76 -5.46
C LYS A 11 2.98 15.40 -5.54
N PHE A 12 4.14 15.38 -6.21
CA PHE A 12 5.01 14.21 -6.20
C PHE A 12 5.29 13.78 -4.74
N GLY A 13 4.85 12.58 -4.37
CA GLY A 13 5.16 11.95 -3.07
C GLY A 13 4.05 11.97 -2.01
N VAL A 14 2.82 12.40 -2.31
CA VAL A 14 1.70 12.43 -1.35
C VAL A 14 0.59 11.46 -1.77
N LEU A 15 0.36 10.40 -1.00
CA LEU A 15 -0.62 9.34 -1.20
C LEU A 15 -1.88 9.62 -0.36
N HIS A 16 -3.09 9.41 -0.87
CA HIS A 16 -4.27 9.54 -0.01
C HIS A 16 -4.69 8.19 0.57
N PHE A 17 -4.61 8.07 1.89
CA PHE A 17 -5.00 6.92 2.69
C PHE A 17 -6.51 6.99 3.02
N ALA A 18 -7.29 6.01 2.56
CA ALA A 18 -8.70 5.89 2.93
C ALA A 18 -8.80 5.40 4.38
N LEU A 19 -9.33 6.25 5.26
CA LEU A 19 -9.43 5.92 6.67
C LEU A 19 -10.60 4.94 6.88
N SER A 20 -10.35 3.83 7.59
CA SER A 20 -11.39 2.85 7.96
C SER A 20 -11.84 3.01 9.42
N GLY A 21 -13.05 2.58 9.75
CA GLY A 21 -13.59 2.65 11.12
C GLY A 21 -14.19 4.02 11.46
N GLU A 22 -14.04 4.48 12.71
CA GLU A 22 -14.61 5.75 13.21
C GLU A 22 -14.14 7.00 12.43
N ARG A 23 -13.01 6.88 11.72
CA ARG A 23 -12.44 7.94 10.88
C ARG A 23 -12.87 7.91 9.42
N ALA A 24 -13.74 6.98 9.02
CA ALA A 24 -14.26 6.91 7.64
C ALA A 24 -14.98 8.22 7.21
N ALA A 25 -15.52 8.97 8.17
CA ALA A 25 -16.12 10.29 7.93
C ALA A 25 -15.11 11.36 7.48
N GLU A 26 -13.82 11.19 7.77
CA GLU A 26 -12.74 12.11 7.36
C GLU A 26 -12.29 11.85 5.91
N GLY A 27 -12.77 10.76 5.27
CA GLY A 27 -12.56 10.42 3.87
C GLY A 27 -11.14 9.93 3.58
N TYR A 28 -10.18 10.86 3.52
CA TYR A 28 -8.84 10.59 3.01
C TYR A 28 -7.78 11.43 3.71
N LYS A 29 -6.64 10.80 4.06
CA LYS A 29 -5.47 11.50 4.60
C LYS A 29 -4.29 11.45 3.64
N ALA A 30 -3.72 12.61 3.35
CA ALA A 30 -2.49 12.73 2.58
C ALA A 30 -1.27 12.25 3.41
N VAL A 31 -0.63 11.16 2.99
CA VAL A 31 0.53 10.52 3.63
C VAL A 31 1.72 10.58 2.68
N LYS A 32 2.93 10.83 3.16
CA LYS A 32 4.10 10.79 2.27
C LYS A 32 4.40 9.35 1.85
N ARG A 33 4.93 9.16 0.64
CA ARG A 33 5.32 7.82 0.15
C ARG A 33 6.28 7.11 1.11
N ASP A 34 7.27 7.82 1.64
CA ASP A 34 8.26 7.24 2.57
C ASP A 34 7.62 6.80 3.89
N GLU A 35 6.61 7.54 4.38
CA GLU A 35 5.87 7.21 5.60
C GLU A 35 4.99 5.97 5.37
N PHE A 36 4.33 5.88 4.21
CA PHE A 36 3.58 4.70 3.81
C PHE A 36 4.49 3.47 3.68
N ASP A 37 5.63 3.61 3.00
CA ASP A 37 6.58 2.53 2.79
C ASP A 37 7.17 2.05 4.13
N ALA A 38 7.43 2.95 5.07
CA ALA A 38 7.87 2.60 6.43
C ALA A 38 6.76 1.89 7.23
N ALA A 39 5.53 2.41 7.19
CA ALA A 39 4.38 1.79 7.86
C ALA A 39 4.11 0.38 7.33
N LEU A 40 4.21 0.19 6.00
CA LEU A 40 4.03 -1.11 5.35
C LEU A 40 5.10 -2.13 5.78
N GLN A 41 6.37 -1.72 5.80
CA GLN A 41 7.47 -2.55 6.27
C GLN A 41 7.31 -2.93 7.75
N SER A 42 6.89 -1.97 8.59
CA SER A 42 6.69 -2.22 10.03
C SER A 42 5.50 -3.14 10.31
N ALA A 43 4.37 -2.93 9.61
CA ALA A 43 3.13 -3.69 9.80
C ALA A 43 3.28 -5.15 9.36
N LEU A 44 3.89 -5.37 8.19
CA LEU A 44 4.01 -6.70 7.61
C LEU A 44 5.35 -7.38 7.96
N LYS A 45 6.29 -6.66 8.58
CA LYS A 45 7.67 -7.11 8.86
C LYS A 45 8.38 -7.58 7.58
N VAL A 46 8.23 -6.80 6.52
CA VAL A 46 8.79 -7.07 5.19
C VAL A 46 9.79 -6.00 4.80
N ASN A 47 10.66 -6.31 3.84
CA ASN A 47 11.51 -5.33 3.18
C ASN A 47 10.92 -4.97 1.82
N LEU A 48 10.82 -3.67 1.53
CA LEU A 48 10.37 -3.19 0.23
C LEU A 48 11.56 -3.12 -0.73
N GLU A 49 11.38 -3.66 -1.93
CA GLU A 49 12.32 -3.55 -3.03
C GLU A 49 11.73 -2.68 -4.13
N THR A 50 12.54 -1.79 -4.72
CA THR A 50 12.16 -1.10 -5.95
C THR A 50 12.85 -1.77 -7.13
N ARG A 51 12.08 -2.36 -8.04
CA ARG A 51 12.59 -2.95 -9.29
C ARG A 51 11.84 -2.40 -10.50
N ARG A 52 12.48 -2.41 -11.66
CA ARG A 52 11.77 -2.16 -12.92
C ARG A 52 11.05 -3.43 -13.35
N GLU A 53 9.80 -3.33 -13.79
CA GLU A 53 9.07 -4.48 -14.34
C GLU A 53 9.73 -5.03 -15.62
N ARG A 54 10.41 -4.16 -16.38
CA ARG A 54 11.10 -4.47 -17.65
C ARG A 54 12.37 -3.62 -17.79
N LEU A 55 13.27 -3.95 -18.71
CA LEU A 55 14.53 -3.22 -18.97
C LEU A 55 14.35 -1.68 -19.05
N PHE A 56 13.23 -1.23 -19.61
CA PHE A 56 12.84 0.19 -19.71
C PHE A 56 11.44 0.48 -19.14
N GLY A 57 10.94 -0.40 -18.27
CA GLY A 57 9.62 -0.26 -17.65
C GLY A 57 9.61 0.66 -16.44
N PRO A 58 8.42 1.03 -15.93
CA PRO A 58 8.28 1.80 -14.70
C PRO A 58 8.93 1.04 -13.54
N LYS A 59 9.48 1.81 -12.59
CA LYS A 59 9.90 1.27 -11.30
C LYS A 59 8.64 0.97 -10.49
N VAL A 60 8.55 -0.25 -9.99
CA VAL A 60 7.50 -0.71 -9.07
C VAL A 60 8.14 -1.08 -7.74
N THR A 61 7.42 -0.79 -6.68
CA THR A 61 7.76 -1.25 -5.33
C THR A 61 7.12 -2.61 -5.14
N ARG A 62 7.84 -3.56 -4.56
CA ARG A 62 7.35 -4.91 -4.30
C ARG A 62 7.96 -5.45 -3.01
N PHE A 63 7.32 -6.46 -2.44
CA PHE A 63 7.86 -7.23 -1.31
C PHE A 63 7.41 -8.67 -1.42
N THR A 64 8.04 -9.55 -0.63
CA THR A 64 7.59 -10.93 -0.47
C THR A 64 6.96 -11.09 0.89
N PHE A 65 5.76 -11.66 0.95
CA PHE A 65 5.06 -11.97 2.18
C PHE A 65 4.64 -13.44 2.17
N GLN A 66 5.13 -14.21 3.13
CA GLN A 66 4.91 -15.66 3.21
C GLN A 66 5.28 -16.44 1.94
N GLY A 67 6.28 -15.96 1.19
CA GLY A 67 6.72 -16.58 -0.07
C GLY A 67 6.02 -16.03 -1.31
N GLU A 68 4.92 -15.29 -1.14
CA GLU A 68 4.17 -14.70 -2.24
C GLU A 68 4.67 -13.28 -2.57
N PRO A 69 4.92 -12.95 -3.85
CA PRO A 69 5.30 -11.62 -4.28
C PRO A 69 4.08 -10.69 -4.30
N VAL A 70 4.17 -9.58 -3.56
CA VAL A 70 3.14 -8.54 -3.53
C VAL A 70 3.69 -7.27 -4.19
N THR A 71 2.99 -6.79 -5.20
CA THR A 71 3.33 -5.53 -5.87
C THR A 71 2.54 -4.37 -5.27
N VAL A 72 3.24 -3.26 -5.06
CA VAL A 72 2.68 -1.98 -4.67
C VAL A 72 2.65 -1.10 -5.91
N ARG A 73 1.48 -0.96 -6.54
CA ARG A 73 1.30 -0.08 -7.71
C ARG A 73 0.86 1.30 -7.29
N VAL A 74 1.31 2.29 -8.07
CA VAL A 74 0.81 3.66 -8.00
C VAL A 74 -0.04 3.86 -9.26
N ALA A 75 -1.34 4.02 -9.08
CA ALA A 75 -2.29 4.22 -10.17
C ALA A 75 -2.04 5.56 -10.87
N ALA A 76 -2.70 5.80 -12.01
CA ALA A 76 -2.45 7.03 -12.75
C ALA A 76 -2.95 8.27 -12.01
N ASN A 77 -4.07 8.18 -11.29
CA ASN A 77 -4.50 9.21 -10.34
C ASN A 77 -3.50 9.32 -9.19
N GLY A 78 -2.84 8.22 -8.82
CA GLY A 78 -1.65 8.10 -7.97
C GLY A 78 -1.90 7.37 -6.64
N ASP A 79 -3.09 6.81 -6.53
CA ASP A 79 -3.51 5.91 -5.49
C ASP A 79 -2.48 4.80 -5.36
N VAL A 80 -2.14 4.43 -4.13
CA VAL A 80 -1.39 3.20 -3.95
C VAL A 80 -2.36 2.04 -3.95
N GLN A 81 -2.07 0.98 -4.69
CA GLN A 81 -2.84 -0.25 -4.64
C GLN A 81 -1.88 -1.40 -4.33
N LEU A 82 -2.28 -2.23 -3.38
CA LEU A 82 -1.64 -3.53 -3.16
C LEU A 82 -2.29 -4.53 -4.13
N GLU A 83 -1.47 -5.13 -4.98
CA GLU A 83 -1.94 -6.18 -5.88
C GLU A 83 -2.04 -7.49 -5.10
N LEU A 84 -3.26 -7.76 -4.61
CA LEU A 84 -3.56 -8.97 -3.84
C LEU A 84 -4.33 -10.03 -4.65
N GLY A 85 -4.64 -9.75 -5.92
CA GLY A 85 -5.55 -10.56 -6.74
C GLY A 85 -5.02 -11.96 -7.05
N ASP A 86 -3.70 -12.09 -7.20
CA ASP A 86 -3.04 -13.35 -7.54
C ASP A 86 -2.48 -14.08 -6.29
N LEU A 87 -2.72 -13.55 -5.10
CA LEU A 87 -2.26 -14.15 -3.85
C LEU A 87 -3.22 -15.25 -3.40
N ASP A 88 -2.65 -16.25 -2.72
CA ASP A 88 -3.43 -17.21 -1.96
C ASP A 88 -4.37 -16.51 -0.96
N ASP A 89 -5.56 -17.08 -0.77
CA ASP A 89 -6.63 -16.47 0.02
C ASP A 89 -6.23 -16.26 1.49
N ASP A 90 -5.47 -17.20 2.09
CA ASP A 90 -5.02 -17.12 3.48
C ASP A 90 -3.95 -16.02 3.63
N VAL A 91 -3.05 -15.91 2.65
CA VAL A 91 -2.01 -14.88 2.60
C VAL A 91 -2.65 -13.51 2.46
N ARG A 92 -3.61 -13.37 1.55
CA ARG A 92 -4.36 -12.13 1.31
C ARG A 92 -5.10 -11.67 2.56
N GLU A 93 -5.83 -12.57 3.22
CA GLU A 93 -6.58 -12.22 4.43
C GLU A 93 -5.63 -11.82 5.57
N THR A 94 -4.52 -12.54 5.72
CA THR A 94 -3.48 -12.22 6.72
C THR A 94 -2.89 -10.81 6.50
N ILE A 95 -2.65 -10.42 5.24
CA ILE A 95 -2.17 -9.07 4.91
C ILE A 95 -3.23 -8.04 5.31
N ILE A 96 -4.49 -8.25 4.94
CA ILE A 96 -5.59 -7.32 5.24
C ILE A 96 -5.75 -7.13 6.74
N GLU A 97 -5.77 -8.23 7.50
CA GLU A 97 -5.87 -8.21 8.97
C GLU A 97 -4.70 -7.47 9.61
N LYS A 98 -3.45 -7.77 9.20
CA LYS A 98 -2.26 -7.08 9.74
C LYS A 98 -2.26 -5.58 9.45
N LEU A 99 -2.71 -5.18 8.26
CA LEU A 99 -2.80 -3.76 7.91
C LEU A 99 -3.91 -3.06 8.69
N ARG A 100 -5.07 -3.71 8.87
CA ARG A 100 -6.20 -3.18 9.65
C ARG A 100 -5.84 -2.97 11.13
N HIS A 101 -5.07 -3.88 11.71
CA HIS A 101 -4.66 -3.83 13.11
C HIS A 101 -3.35 -3.07 13.37
N SER A 102 -2.70 -2.55 12.32
CA SER A 102 -1.44 -1.85 12.47
C SER A 102 -1.62 -0.45 13.06
N LEU A 103 -0.99 -0.22 14.22
CA LEU A 103 -0.90 1.10 14.86
C LEU A 103 -0.22 2.15 13.99
N GLU A 104 0.71 1.73 13.13
CA GLU A 104 1.38 2.65 12.20
C GLU A 104 0.34 3.25 11.26
N PHE A 105 -0.47 2.41 10.60
CA PHE A 105 -1.54 2.85 9.69
C PHE A 105 -2.68 3.59 10.39
N MET A 106 -2.89 3.40 11.70
CA MET A 106 -3.86 4.18 12.48
C MET A 106 -3.35 5.60 12.82
N ASN A 107 -2.04 5.79 12.84
CA ASN A 107 -1.39 7.05 13.22
C ASN A 107 -0.99 7.92 12.01
N ILE A 108 -0.76 7.31 10.83
CA ILE A 108 -0.56 8.04 9.56
C ILE A 108 -1.85 8.49 8.91
#